data_AF-A0A382XZ33-F1
#
_entry.id   AF-A0A382XZ33-F1
#
_cell.length_a   1.000
_cell.length_b   1.000
_cell.length_c   1.000
_cell.angle_alpha   90.00
_cell.angle_beta   90.00
_cell.angle_gamma   90.00
#
_symmetry.space_group_name_H-M   'P 1'
#
loop_
_entity.id
_entity.type
_entity.pdbx_description
1 polymer ?
#
loop_
_entity_poly.entity_id
_entity_poly.type
_entity_poly.pdbx_seq_one_letter_code
_entity_poly.pdbx_strand_id
1 'polypeptide(L)'
;MTENTLIAYKYDLNNYTEFIYNALGISNINSIKKSHIEQFATSVDKHILTNQTLKIKKSSSVHRLYSTIRGFHQYLCHLRIAKRNPAQLLIPPRLTKNIPVTLLVEEINKIIESVNMKKKYA
;
A
#
# COMPACT_ATOMS: atom_id res chain seq x y z
N MET A 1 0.42 -4.09 -17.48
CA MET A 1 0.35 -3.29 -16.22
C MET A 1 0.68 -1.85 -16.55
N THR A 2 0.08 -0.87 -15.88
CA THR A 2 0.43 0.54 -16.10
C THR A 2 1.75 0.88 -15.41
N GLU A 3 2.44 1.92 -15.89
CA GLU A 3 3.69 2.42 -15.29
C GLU A 3 3.53 2.76 -13.80
N ASN A 4 2.44 3.45 -13.45
CA ASN A 4 2.10 3.76 -12.06
C ASN A 4 1.94 2.51 -11.19
N THR A 5 1.42 1.42 -11.76
CA THR A 5 1.31 0.16 -11.02
C THR A 5 2.71 -0.41 -10.77
N LEU A 6 3.59 -0.43 -11.77
CA LEU A 6 4.95 -0.93 -11.62
C LEU A 6 5.74 -0.16 -10.55
N ILE A 7 5.70 1.18 -10.61
CA ILE A 7 6.36 2.05 -9.64
C ILE A 7 5.87 1.74 -8.22
N ALA A 8 4.57 1.55 -8.05
CA ALA A 8 3.98 1.27 -6.75
C ALA A 8 4.41 -0.10 -6.18
N TYR A 9 4.48 -1.16 -7.00
CA TYR A 9 4.99 -2.47 -6.57
C TYR A 9 6.48 -2.41 -6.22
N LYS A 10 7.29 -1.67 -6.99
CA LYS A 10 8.72 -1.47 -6.70
C LYS A 10 8.93 -0.74 -5.37
N TYR A 11 8.17 0.32 -5.14
CA TYR A 11 8.19 1.05 -3.88
C TYR A 11 7.80 0.14 -2.70
N ASP A 12 6.71 -0.62 -2.84
CA ASP A 12 6.24 -1.55 -1.81
C ASP A 12 7.31 -2.63 -1.49
N LEU A 13 8.01 -3.17 -2.49
CA LEU A 13 9.11 -4.13 -2.28
C LEU A 13 10.30 -3.50 -1.56
N ASN A 14 10.77 -2.33 -2.01
CA ASN A 14 11.92 -1.67 -1.42
C ASN A 14 11.70 -1.41 0.07
N ASN A 15 10.55 -0.83 0.44
CA ASN A 15 10.23 -0.57 1.84
C ASN A 15 10.16 -1.87 2.66
N TYR A 16 9.56 -2.92 2.10
CA TYR A 16 9.49 -4.21 2.78
C TYR A 16 10.88 -4.79 3.02
N THR A 17 11.72 -4.86 1.99
CA THR A 17 13.08 -5.42 2.13
C THR A 17 13.95 -4.59 3.05
N GLU A 18 13.82 -3.27 3.00
CA GLU A 18 14.54 -2.35 3.86
C GLU A 18 14.13 -2.54 5.32
N PHE A 19 12.84 -2.67 5.61
CA PHE A 19 12.36 -2.96 6.95
C PHE A 19 12.89 -4.31 7.47
N ILE A 20 12.82 -5.36 6.66
CA ILE A 20 13.32 -6.69 7.06
C ILE A 20 14.82 -6.66 7.35
N TYR A 21 15.60 -5.97 6.51
CA TYR A 21 17.05 -5.94 6.65
C TYR A 21 17.54 -4.93 7.70
N ASN A 22 17.14 -3.67 7.60
CA ASN A 22 17.64 -2.59 8.46
C ASN A 22 16.93 -2.57 9.83
N ALA A 23 15.61 -2.73 9.86
CA ALA A 23 14.86 -2.59 11.12
C ALA A 23 14.85 -3.89 11.93
N LEU A 24 14.75 -5.05 11.27
CA LEU A 24 14.75 -6.36 11.95
C LEU A 24 16.12 -7.08 11.93
N GLY A 25 17.10 -6.61 11.15
CA GLY A 25 18.42 -7.23 11.07
C GLY A 25 18.43 -8.59 10.36
N ILE A 26 17.41 -8.91 9.56
CA ILE A 26 17.26 -10.24 8.94
C ILE A 26 17.85 -10.22 7.53
N SER A 27 19.01 -10.85 7.37
CA SER A 27 19.68 -10.99 6.07
C SER A 27 19.36 -12.31 5.36
N ASN A 28 18.96 -13.35 6.10
CA ASN A 28 18.63 -14.65 5.53
C ASN A 28 17.13 -14.75 5.21
N ILE A 29 16.81 -14.97 3.93
CA ILE A 29 15.44 -15.16 3.41
C ILE A 29 14.68 -16.25 4.18
N ASN A 30 15.35 -17.34 4.54
CA ASN A 30 14.72 -18.46 5.24
C ASN A 30 14.42 -18.17 6.71
N SER A 31 14.99 -17.10 7.27
CA SER A 31 14.70 -16.63 8.63
C SER A 31 13.46 -15.73 8.70
N ILE A 32 12.91 -15.32 7.55
CA ILE A 32 11.71 -14.50 7.50
C ILE A 32 10.50 -15.35 7.90
N LYS A 33 9.76 -14.88 8.91
CA LYS A 33 8.54 -15.51 9.44
C LYS A 33 7.34 -14.61 9.19
N LYS A 34 6.14 -15.19 9.26
CA LYS A 34 4.86 -14.45 9.16
C LYS A 34 4.81 -13.26 10.13
N SER A 35 5.28 -13.45 11.36
CA SER A 35 5.33 -12.41 12.40
C SER A 35 6.12 -11.16 11.98
N HIS A 36 7.18 -11.32 11.18
CA HIS A 36 7.97 -10.19 10.68
C HIS A 36 7.19 -9.39 9.63
N ILE A 37 6.41 -10.08 8.80
CA ILE A 37 5.53 -9.46 7.80
C ILE A 37 4.39 -8.70 8.50
N GLU A 38 3.83 -9.26 9.57
CA GLU A 38 2.80 -8.59 10.39
C GLU A 38 3.36 -7.36 11.13
N GLN A 39 4.60 -7.44 11.64
CA GLN A 39 5.29 -6.28 12.22
C GLN A 39 5.51 -5.16 11.20
N PHE A 40 5.90 -5.51 9.97
CA PHE A 40 6.01 -4.55 8.88
C PHE A 40 4.67 -3.91 8.53
N ALA A 41 3.60 -4.71 8.41
CA ALA A 41 2.27 -4.16 8.15
C ALA A 41 1.86 -3.14 9.24
N THR A 42 2.13 -3.47 10.51
CA THR A 42 1.85 -2.59 11.65
C THR A 42 2.71 -1.32 11.65
N SER A 43 3.99 -1.42 11.23
CA SER A 43 4.88 -0.25 11.17
C SER A 43 4.47 0.72 10.06
N VAL A 44 4.02 0.20 8.92
CA VAL A 44 3.43 1.00 7.84
C VAL A 44 2.19 1.73 8.33
N ASP A 45 1.30 1.07 9.08
CA ASP A 45 0.11 1.71 9.65
C ASP A 45 0.46 2.82 10.65
N LYS A 46 1.48 2.61 11.50
CA LYS A 46 1.92 3.59 12.51
C LYS A 46 2.59 4.83 11.89
N HIS A 47 3.43 4.65 10.87
CA HIS A 47 4.08 5.77 10.14
C HIS A 47 3.08 6.62 9.35
N ILE A 48 1.92 6.08 9.00
CA ILE A 48 0.83 6.81 8.35
C ILE A 48 0.09 7.72 9.34
N LEU A 49 -0.05 7.30 10.60
CA LEU A 49 -0.69 8.10 11.65
C LEU A 49 0.13 9.32 12.07
N THR A 50 1.45 9.28 11.91
CA THR A 50 2.36 10.38 12.31
C THR A 50 2.59 11.40 11.19
N ASN A 51 2.48 11.01 9.92
CA ASN A 51 2.63 11.92 8.78
C ASN A 51 1.25 12.38 8.28
N GLN A 52 0.71 13.45 8.87
CA GLN A 52 -0.61 14.03 8.56
C GLN A 52 -0.85 14.36 7.07
N THR A 53 0.19 14.43 6.24
CA THR A 53 0.11 14.69 4.79
C THR A 53 -0.09 13.42 3.94
N LEU A 54 0.24 12.23 4.43
CA LEU A 54 -0.01 10.96 3.74
C LEU A 54 -1.38 10.42 4.17
N LYS A 55 -2.42 11.16 3.80
CA LYS A 55 -3.83 10.77 3.92
C LYS A 55 -4.01 9.30 3.56
N ILE A 56 -4.38 8.50 4.57
CA ILE A 56 -5.12 7.24 4.48
C ILE A 56 -4.70 6.40 3.27
N LYS A 57 -3.79 5.43 3.43
CA LYS A 57 -3.59 4.42 2.37
C LYS A 57 -4.98 3.87 2.02
N LYS A 58 -5.48 4.21 0.81
CA LYS A 58 -6.72 3.66 0.27
C LYS A 58 -6.65 2.15 0.40
N SER A 59 -7.78 1.49 0.64
CA SER A 59 -7.84 0.03 0.80
C SER A 59 -7.09 -0.73 -0.30
N SER A 60 -7.10 -0.18 -1.53
CA SER A 60 -6.34 -0.67 -2.66
C SER A 60 -4.82 -0.69 -2.46
N SER A 61 -4.22 0.31 -1.80
CA SER A 61 -2.77 0.38 -1.54
C SER A 61 -2.32 -0.64 -0.50
N VAL A 62 -3.15 -0.93 0.50
CA VAL A 62 -2.88 -2.00 1.48
C VAL A 62 -3.00 -3.36 0.81
N HIS A 63 -4.09 -3.61 0.07
CA HIS A 63 -4.24 -4.85 -0.68
C HIS A 63 -3.09 -5.08 -1.67
N ARG A 64 -2.66 -4.03 -2.38
CA ARG A 64 -1.51 -4.09 -3.27
C ARG A 64 -0.22 -4.47 -2.52
N LEU A 65 0.06 -3.84 -1.38
CA LEU A 65 1.23 -4.18 -0.56
C LEU A 65 1.24 -5.68 -0.18
N TYR A 66 0.10 -6.20 0.25
CA TYR A 66 -0.03 -7.62 0.60
C TYR A 66 0.19 -8.53 -0.61
N SER A 67 -0.36 -8.15 -1.78
CA SER A 67 -0.12 -8.86 -3.04
C SER A 67 1.36 -8.84 -3.45
N THR A 68 2.03 -7.70 -3.30
CA THR A 68 3.45 -7.52 -3.55
C THR A 68 4.29 -8.49 -2.70
N ILE A 69 4.06 -8.52 -1.39
CA ILE A 69 4.80 -9.39 -0.46
C ILE A 69 4.55 -10.87 -0.78
N ARG A 70 3.30 -11.23 -1.05
CA ARG A 70 2.94 -12.61 -1.40
C ARG A 70 3.62 -13.04 -2.70
N GLY A 71 3.57 -12.20 -3.74
CA GLY A 71 4.20 -12.46 -5.03
C GLY A 71 5.72 -12.61 -4.91
N PHE A 72 6.37 -11.77 -4.11
CA PHE A 72 7.80 -11.84 -3.83
C PHE A 72 8.21 -13.19 -3.21
N HIS A 73 7.56 -13.60 -2.11
CA HIS A 73 7.90 -14.87 -1.46
C HIS A 73 7.54 -16.09 -2.31
N GLN A 74 6.47 -16.03 -3.10
CA GLN A 74 6.15 -17.06 -4.09
C GLN A 74 7.25 -17.19 -5.14
N TYR A 75 7.72 -16.07 -5.68
CA TYR A 75 8.80 -16.04 -6.67
C TYR A 75 10.11 -16.61 -6.11
N LEU A 76 10.48 -16.26 -4.88
CA LEU A 76 11.67 -16.82 -4.22
C LEU A 76 11.58 -18.33 -3.99
N CYS A 77 10.39 -18.85 -3.67
CA CYS A 77 10.18 -20.29 -3.54
C CYS A 77 10.26 -20.98 -4.91
N HIS A 78 9.70 -20.36 -5.96
CA HIS A 78 9.75 -20.88 -7.33
C HIS A 78 11.21 -21.01 -7.82
N LEU A 79 12.05 -20.03 -7.50
CA LEU A 79 13.50 -20.07 -7.78
C LEU A 79 14.30 -20.99 -6.83
N ARG A 80 13.65 -21.68 -5.88
CA ARG A 80 14.29 -22.52 -4.85
C ARG A 80 15.29 -21.77 -3.94
N ILE A 81 15.19 -20.44 -3.86
CA ILE A 81 15.99 -19.60 -2.97
C ILE A 81 15.44 -19.69 -1.53
N ALA A 82 14.11 -19.70 -1.40
CA ALA A 82 13.41 -19.90 -0.14
C ALA A 82 12.88 -21.34 -0.03
N LYS A 83 13.06 -21.97 1.13
CA LYS A 83 12.54 -23.32 1.41
C LYS A 83 11.03 -23.35 1.67
N ARG A 84 10.48 -22.24 2.17
CA ARG A 84 9.09 -22.11 2.62
C ARG A 84 8.60 -20.70 2.33
N ASN A 85 7.31 -20.55 2.07
CA ASN A 85 6.69 -19.26 1.85
C ASN A 85 6.08 -18.71 3.16
N PRO A 86 6.70 -17.72 3.83
CA PRO A 86 6.16 -17.13 5.06
C PRO A 86 4.88 -16.30 4.83
N ALA A 87 4.59 -15.92 3.58
CA ALA A 87 3.42 -15.14 3.20
C ALA A 87 2.23 -16.00 2.71
N GLN A 88 2.33 -17.33 2.79
CA GLN A 88 1.29 -18.24 2.30
C GLN A 88 -0.07 -17.96 2.96
N LEU A 89 -0.08 -17.79 4.28
CA LEU A 89 -1.27 -17.53 5.11
C LEU A 89 -1.48 -16.04 5.42
N LEU A 90 -0.84 -15.14 4.64
CA LEU A 90 -1.02 -13.71 4.82
C LEU A 90 -2.40 -13.29 4.30
N ILE A 91 -3.16 -12.59 5.13
CA ILE A 91 -4.51 -12.08 4.81
C ILE A 91 -4.48 -10.56 5.00
N PRO A 92 -4.86 -9.75 4.00
CA PRO A 92 -4.97 -8.31 4.17
C PRO A 92 -6.02 -7.98 5.23
N PRO A 93 -5.81 -6.93 6.06
CA PRO A 93 -6.79 -6.51 7.04
C PRO A 93 -8.10 -6.13 6.33
N ARG A 94 -9.23 -6.48 6.95
CA ARG A 94 -10.55 -6.09 6.44
C ARG A 94 -10.72 -4.58 6.62
N LEU A 95 -10.47 -3.84 5.55
CA LEU A 95 -10.67 -2.40 5.55
C LEU A 95 -12.14 -2.08 5.31
N THR A 96 -12.72 -1.27 6.18
CA THR A 96 -14.08 -0.76 6.03
C THR A 96 -14.18 0.01 4.72
N LYS A 97 -15.15 -0.33 3.89
CA LYS A 97 -15.43 0.42 2.66
C LYS A 97 -15.95 1.80 3.06
N ASN A 98 -15.20 2.85 2.77
CA ASN A 98 -15.75 4.19 2.80
C ASN A 98 -16.75 4.28 1.66
N ILE A 99 -18.02 4.54 1.99
CA ILE A 99 -19.02 4.91 1.00
C ILE A 99 -18.53 6.23 0.40
N PRO A 100 -18.38 6.35 -0.93
CA PRO A 100 -17.95 7.59 -1.54
C PRO A 100 -18.97 8.69 -1.16
N VAL A 101 -18.47 9.82 -0.68
CA VAL A 101 -19.31 11.01 -0.52
C VAL A 101 -19.66 11.47 -1.92
N THR A 102 -20.91 11.25 -2.33
CA THR A 102 -21.45 11.80 -3.56
C THR A 102 -21.84 13.25 -3.30
N LEU A 103 -21.45 14.15 -4.19
CA LEU A 103 -21.87 15.55 -4.09
C LEU A 103 -23.39 15.62 -4.22
N LEU A 104 -24.02 16.33 -3.29
CA LEU A 104 -25.42 16.71 -3.42
C LEU A 104 -25.56 17.75 -4.55
N VAL A 105 -26.77 17.85 -5.12
CA VAL A 105 -27.05 18.78 -6.23
C VAL A 105 -26.69 20.22 -5.84
N GLU A 106 -26.91 20.58 -4.58
CA GLU A 106 -26.61 21.90 -4.02
C GLU A 106 -25.09 22.16 -3.96
N GLU A 107 -24.28 21.14 -3.70
CA GLU A 107 -22.82 21.24 -3.70
C GLU A 107 -22.28 21.37 -5.13
N ILE A 108 -22.89 20.67 -6.09
CA ILE A 108 -22.59 20.81 -7.51
C ILE A 108 -22.87 22.25 -7.98
N ASN A 109 -24.04 22.80 -7.61
CA ASN A 109 -24.40 24.18 -7.96
C ASN A 109 -23.43 25.19 -7.35
N LYS A 110 -23.05 25.03 -6.07
CA LYS A 110 -22.03 25.89 -5.43
C LYS A 110 -20.67 25.82 -6.14
N ILE A 111 -20.25 24.64 -6.59
CA ILE A 111 -19.01 24.48 -7.36
C ILE A 111 -19.12 25.25 -8.69
N ILE A 112 -20.21 25.08 -9.43
CA ILE A 112 -20.44 25.78 -10.71
C ILE A 112 -20.46 27.30 -10.52
N GLU A 113 -21.16 27.79 -9.50
CA GLU A 113 -21.28 29.22 -9.18
C GLU A 113 -19.97 29.83 -8.65
N SER A 114 -19.11 29.02 -8.02
CA SER A 114 -17.79 29.47 -7.54
C SER A 114 -16.81 29.75 -8.68
N VAL A 115 -17.07 29.23 -9.88
CA VAL A 115 -16.25 29.48 -11.06
C VAL A 115 -16.69 30.78 -11.71
N ASN A 116 -15.78 31.77 -11.72
CA ASN A 116 -16.05 33.05 -12.37
C ASN A 116 -16.02 32.90 -13.91
N MET A 117 -17.19 32.66 -14.50
CA MET A 117 -17.39 32.51 -15.95
C MET A 117 -17.06 33.78 -16.77
N LYS A 118 -16.76 34.93 -16.13
CA LYS A 118 -16.34 36.16 -16.82
C LYS A 118 -14.83 36.25 -17.05
N LYS A 119 -14.02 35.36 -16.46
CA LYS A 119 -12.58 35.28 -16.78
C LYS A 119 -12.38 34.48 -18.06
N LYS A 120 -12.27 35.20 -19.18
CA LYS A 120 -11.77 34.65 -20.44
C LYS A 120 -10.29 34.33 -20.24
N TYR A 121 -9.94 33.06 -20.05
CA TYR A 121 -8.56 32.63 -20.19
C TYR A 121 -8.27 32.65 -21.71
N ALA A 122 -7.64 33.74 -22.15
CA ALA A 122 -6.98 33.84 -23.44
C ALA A 122 -5.58 33.24 -23.33
#